data_AF-S4R9P0-F1
#
_entry.id   AF-S4R9P0-F1
#
_cell.length_a   1.000
_cell.length_b   1.000
_cell.length_c   1.000
_cell.angle_alpha   90.00
_cell.angle_beta   90.00
_cell.angle_gamma   90.00
#
_symmetry.space_group_name_H-M   'P 1'
#
loop_
_entity.id
_entity.type
_entity.pdbx_description
1 polymer ?
#
loop_
_entity_poly.entity_id
_entity_poly.type
_entity_poly.pdbx_seq_one_letter_code
_entity_poly.pdbx_strand_id
1 'polypeptide(L)'
;MLPARWCAVEAFTTKVWTSKCDSWSFGVLLFEIYTDGTLPYKGKTHREVVELLKQGIRLPRPSVCPDAVHRVMSSCWHEDPLTRPDFGEMYTSLSSL
;
A
#
# COMPACT_ATOMS: atom_id res chain seq x y z
N MET A 1 17.98 7.55 -1.87
CA MET A 1 16.78 7.25 -2.69
C MET A 1 15.81 6.49 -1.82
N LEU A 2 14.52 6.83 -1.84
CA LEU A 2 13.50 6.13 -1.04
C LEU A 2 13.15 4.77 -1.68
N PRO A 3 12.51 3.84 -0.95
CA PRO A 3 12.04 2.58 -1.54
C PRO A 3 10.66 2.75 -2.23
N ALA A 4 10.62 3.13 -3.52
CA ALA A 4 9.36 3.47 -4.26
C ALA A 4 8.25 2.43 -4.20
N ARG A 5 8.57 1.15 -4.06
CA ARG A 5 7.56 0.09 -4.02
C ARG A 5 6.75 0.08 -2.73
N TRP A 6 7.31 0.62 -1.65
CA TRP A 6 6.68 0.65 -0.31
C TRP A 6 6.27 2.07 0.12
N CYS A 7 6.89 3.11 -0.43
CA CYS A 7 6.58 4.48 -0.03
C CYS A 7 5.28 5.00 -0.67
N ALA A 8 4.52 5.77 0.12
CA ALA A 8 3.35 6.49 -0.33
C ALA A 8 3.71 7.57 -1.38
N VAL A 9 2.75 7.95 -2.23
CA VAL A 9 2.98 8.86 -3.36
C VAL A 9 3.45 10.24 -2.88
N GLU A 10 2.88 10.73 -1.77
CA GLU A 10 3.22 12.03 -1.19
C GLU A 10 4.68 12.15 -0.73
N ALA A 11 5.32 11.02 -0.40
CA ALA A 11 6.75 10.99 -0.06
C ALA A 11 7.63 11.43 -1.25
N PHE A 12 7.17 11.22 -2.48
CA PHE A 12 7.86 11.60 -3.71
C PHE A 12 7.44 12.96 -4.24
N THR A 13 6.19 13.36 -4.04
CA THR A 13 5.63 14.59 -4.62
C THR A 13 5.76 15.79 -3.70
N THR A 14 5.26 15.69 -2.46
CA THR A 14 5.21 16.80 -1.49
C THR A 14 6.26 16.68 -0.41
N LYS A 15 6.96 15.54 -0.31
CA LYS A 15 7.96 15.24 0.74
C LYS A 15 7.37 15.33 2.15
N VAL A 16 6.08 15.04 2.29
CA VAL A 16 5.37 14.98 3.57
C VAL A 16 5.47 13.57 4.13
N TRP A 17 5.77 13.47 5.42
CA TRP A 17 5.95 12.22 6.15
C TRP A 17 5.04 12.22 7.37
N THR A 18 4.11 11.28 7.41
CA THR A 18 3.17 11.10 8.51
C THR A 18 2.98 9.61 8.79
N SER A 19 2.31 9.26 9.89
CA SER A 19 1.92 7.87 10.16
C SER A 19 1.04 7.28 9.04
N LYS A 20 0.37 8.11 8.22
CA LYS A 20 -0.40 7.64 7.06
C LYS A 20 0.47 7.17 5.89
N CYS A 21 1.77 7.53 5.87
CA CYS A 21 2.75 6.93 4.96
C CYS A 21 3.09 5.49 5.40
N ASP A 22 3.07 5.24 6.70
CA ASP A 22 3.27 3.89 7.25
C ASP A 22 2.03 3.01 7.01
N SER A 23 0.81 3.59 7.06
CA SER A 23 -0.42 2.90 6.62
C SER A 23 -0.29 2.36 5.19
N TRP A 24 0.22 3.18 4.27
CA TRP A 24 0.46 2.76 2.89
C TRP A 24 1.46 1.61 2.80
N SER A 25 2.59 1.74 3.50
CA SER A 25 3.65 0.72 3.55
C SER A 25 3.11 -0.60 4.09
N PHE A 26 2.20 -0.55 5.08
CA PHE A 26 1.52 -1.72 5.62
C PHE A 26 0.60 -2.39 4.58
N GLY A 27 -0.11 -1.62 3.75
CA GLY A 27 -0.85 -2.19 2.62
C GLY A 27 0.05 -2.99 1.67
N VAL A 28 1.24 -2.46 1.37
CA VAL A 28 2.25 -3.18 0.56
C VAL A 28 2.74 -4.45 1.27
N LEU A 29 2.97 -4.39 2.58
CA LEU A 29 3.33 -5.56 3.38
C LEU A 29 2.24 -6.65 3.34
N LEU A 30 0.96 -6.29 3.44
CA LEU A 30 -0.14 -7.24 3.29
C LEU A 30 -0.10 -7.92 1.92
N PHE A 31 0.17 -7.17 0.84
CA PHE A 31 0.34 -7.75 -0.49
C PHE A 31 1.47 -8.78 -0.51
N GLU A 32 2.62 -8.47 0.10
CA GLU A 32 3.76 -9.39 0.17
C GLU A 32 3.41 -10.66 0.96
N ILE A 33 2.72 -10.54 2.10
CA ILE A 33 2.26 -11.68 2.91
C ILE A 33 1.40 -12.63 2.06
N TYR A 34 0.41 -12.10 1.34
CA TYR A 34 -0.52 -12.91 0.54
C TYR A 34 0.02 -13.35 -0.83
N THR A 35 1.27 -12.99 -1.15
CA THR A 35 1.95 -13.42 -2.38
C THR A 35 3.24 -14.17 -2.10
N ASP A 36 3.39 -14.68 -0.87
CA ASP A 36 4.58 -15.40 -0.40
C ASP A 36 5.89 -14.63 -0.67
N GLY A 37 5.86 -13.32 -0.40
CA GLY A 37 7.02 -12.43 -0.55
C GLY A 37 7.29 -12.00 -1.99
N THR A 38 6.30 -12.05 -2.89
CA THR A 38 6.49 -11.55 -4.25
C THR A 38 6.80 -10.06 -4.23
N LEU A 39 7.88 -9.68 -4.93
CA LEU A 39 8.29 -8.28 -5.07
C LEU A 39 7.14 -7.41 -5.64
N PRO A 40 6.71 -6.36 -4.92
CA PRO A 40 5.68 -5.44 -5.42
C PRO A 40 6.12 -4.77 -6.72
N TYR A 41 5.22 -4.65 -7.69
CA TYR A 41 5.52 -4.09 -9.02
C TYR A 41 6.74 -4.77 -9.69
N LYS A 42 6.83 -6.11 -9.59
CA LYS A 42 7.90 -6.91 -10.20
C LYS A 42 8.13 -6.53 -11.66
N GLY A 43 9.41 -6.38 -12.04
CA GLY A 43 9.81 -6.00 -13.40
C GLY A 43 9.71 -4.50 -13.71
N LYS A 44 9.32 -3.66 -12.74
CA LYS A 44 9.32 -2.19 -12.88
C LYS A 44 10.53 -1.56 -12.19
N THR A 45 11.11 -0.56 -12.84
CA THR A 45 12.13 0.32 -12.27
C THR A 45 11.53 1.27 -11.23
N HIS A 46 12.38 1.88 -10.40
CA HIS A 46 11.94 2.85 -9.39
C HIS A 46 11.11 4.00 -10.01
N ARG A 47 11.54 4.55 -11.15
CA ARG A 47 10.82 5.62 -11.85
C ARG A 47 9.47 5.15 -12.38
N GLU A 48 9.39 3.96 -12.98
CA GLU A 48 8.13 3.42 -13.47
C GLU A 48 7.13 3.17 -12.35
N VAL A 49 7.58 2.70 -11.18
CA VAL A 49 6.71 2.54 -10.01
C VAL A 49 6.11 3.88 -9.60
N VAL A 50 6.93 4.92 -9.47
CA VAL A 50 6.43 6.26 -9.10
C VAL A 50 5.41 6.78 -10.11
N GLU A 51 5.64 6.59 -11.41
CA GLU A 51 4.69 7.02 -12.45
C GLU A 51 3.38 6.22 -12.43
N LEU A 52 3.44 4.89 -12.23
CA LEU A 52 2.24 4.07 -12.06
C LEU A 52 1.41 4.53 -10.85
N LEU A 53 2.07 4.82 -9.73
CA LEU A 53 1.40 5.28 -8.52
C LEU A 53 0.70 6.62 -8.72
N LYS A 54 1.34 7.58 -9.40
CA LYS A 54 0.74 8.87 -9.77
C LYS A 54 -0.45 8.74 -10.71
N GLN A 55 -0.51 7.67 -11.50
CA GLN A 55 -1.64 7.36 -12.39
C GLN A 55 -2.80 6.66 -11.67
N GLY A 56 -2.70 6.45 -10.35
CA GLY A 56 -3.72 5.73 -9.59
C GLY A 56 -3.63 4.21 -9.70
N ILE A 57 -2.59 3.67 -10.38
CA ILE A 57 -2.40 2.23 -10.49
C ILE A 57 -1.91 1.68 -9.14
N ARG A 58 -2.54 0.60 -8.70
CA ARG A 58 -2.22 -0.10 -7.44
C ARG A 58 -1.93 -1.58 -7.70
N LEU A 59 -1.40 -2.26 -6.69
CA LEU A 59 -1.19 -3.70 -6.74
C LEU A 59 -2.54 -4.42 -6.83
N PRO A 60 -2.66 -5.48 -7.65
CA PRO A 60 -3.90 -6.25 -7.75
C PRO A 60 -4.13 -7.09 -6.50
N ARG A 61 -5.38 -7.52 -6.27
CA ARG A 61 -5.70 -8.50 -5.23
C ARG A 61 -4.94 -9.82 -5.48
N PRO A 62 -4.15 -10.33 -4.52
CA PRO A 62 -3.59 -11.68 -4.62
C PRO A 62 -4.68 -12.74 -4.66
N SER A 63 -4.50 -13.81 -5.43
CA SER A 63 -5.54 -14.84 -5.65
C SER A 63 -6.07 -15.44 -4.35
N VAL A 64 -5.17 -15.74 -3.41
CA VAL A 64 -5.46 -16.34 -2.10
C VAL A 64 -5.87 -15.33 -1.02
N CYS A 65 -5.85 -14.03 -1.31
CA CYS A 65 -6.16 -12.99 -0.33
C CYS A 65 -7.68 -12.89 -0.11
N PRO A 66 -8.20 -13.12 1.12
CA PRO A 66 -9.61 -12.94 1.42
C PRO A 66 -10.09 -11.52 1.11
N ASP A 67 -11.32 -11.38 0.62
CA ASP A 67 -11.87 -10.07 0.23
C ASP A 67 -11.84 -9.05 1.37
N ALA A 68 -12.05 -9.49 2.61
CA ALA A 68 -12.01 -8.61 3.76
C ALA A 68 -10.61 -8.04 4.03
N VAL A 69 -9.56 -8.84 3.85
CA VAL A 69 -8.18 -8.37 3.97
C VAL A 69 -7.81 -7.49 2.79
N HIS A 70 -8.26 -7.83 1.58
CA HIS A 70 -8.07 -6.98 0.42
C HIS A 70 -8.72 -5.60 0.59
N ARG A 71 -9.90 -5.50 1.22
CA ARG A 71 -10.52 -4.20 1.54
C ARG A 71 -9.60 -3.35 2.42
N VAL A 72 -9.06 -3.91 3.51
CA VAL A 72 -8.08 -3.21 4.37
C VAL A 72 -6.85 -2.81 3.55
N MET A 73 -6.25 -3.75 2.82
CA MET A 73 -5.10 -3.52 1.95
C MET A 73 -5.32 -2.37 0.96
N SER A 74 -6.46 -2.34 0.27
CA SER A 74 -6.80 -1.29 -0.70
C SER A 74 -7.03 0.06 -0.05
N SER A 75 -7.61 0.10 1.16
CA SER A 75 -7.87 1.35 1.89
C SER A 75 -6.58 2.05 2.34
N CYS A 76 -5.50 1.30 2.53
CA CYS A 76 -4.16 1.84 2.80
C CYS A 76 -3.60 2.65 1.62
N TRP A 77 -4.12 2.46 0.41
CA TRP A 77 -3.59 3.07 -0.81
C TRP A 77 -4.47 4.17 -1.41
N HIS A 78 -5.39 4.73 -0.61
CA HIS A 78 -6.14 5.93 -1.00
C HIS A 78 -5.19 7.10 -1.27
N GLU A 79 -5.54 7.91 -2.28
CA GLU A 79 -4.77 9.10 -2.69
C GLU A 79 -4.68 10.11 -1.55
N ASP A 80 -5.81 10.44 -0.91
CA ASP A 80 -5.83 11.32 0.25
C ASP A 80 -5.35 10.57 1.52
N PRO A 81 -4.20 10.95 2.11
CA PRO A 81 -3.68 10.31 3.31
C PRO A 81 -4.66 10.31 4.49
N LEU A 82 -5.55 11.31 4.60
CA LEU A 82 -6.51 11.40 5.70
C LEU A 82 -7.61 10.35 5.61
N THR A 83 -7.86 9.81 4.41
CA THR A 83 -8.85 8.75 4.16
C THR A 83 -8.30 7.34 4.32
N ARG A 84 -6.99 7.20 4.55
CA ARG A 84 -6.36 5.91 4.86
C ARG A 84 -6.66 5.55 6.31
N PRO A 85 -6.84 4.27 6.66
CA PRO A 85 -7.03 3.88 8.05
C PRO A 85 -5.77 4.15 8.88
N ASP A 86 -5.94 4.40 10.17
CA ASP A 86 -4.86 4.24 11.14
C ASP A 86 -4.68 2.77 11.56
N PHE A 87 -3.60 2.47 12.27
CA PHE A 87 -3.28 1.11 12.68
C PHE A 87 -4.33 0.51 13.64
N GLY A 88 -5.04 1.34 14.43
CA GLY A 88 -6.11 0.87 15.31
C GLY A 88 -7.33 0.39 14.50
N GLU A 89 -7.72 1.15 13.49
CA GLU A 89 -8.78 0.77 12.54
C GLU A 89 -8.41 -0.50 11.76
N MET A 90 -7.17 -0.61 11.28
CA MET A 90 -6.67 -1.81 10.60
C MET A 90 -6.67 -3.03 11.53
N TYR A 91 -6.16 -2.89 12.75
CA TYR A 91 -6.15 -3.98 13.73
C TYR A 91 -7.57 -4.48 14.02
N THR A 92 -8.51 -3.57 14.25
CA THR A 92 -9.92 -3.93 14.52
C THR A 92 -10.54 -4.66 13.33
N SER A 93 -10.27 -4.18 12.11
CA SER A 93 -10.79 -4.78 10.88
C SER A 93 -10.21 -6.15 10.59
N LEU A 94 -8.93 -6.38 10.92
CA LEU A 94 -8.24 -7.66 10.67
C LEU A 94 -8.47 -8.70 11.77
N SER A 95 -8.66 -8.28 13.02
CA SER A 95 -8.92 -9.17 14.16
C SER A 95 -10.36 -9.70 14.23
N SER A 96 -11.26 -9.11 13.45
CA SER A 96 -12.67 -9.53 13.34
C SER A 96 -12.93 -10.49 12.16
N LEU A 97 -11.87 -10.95 11.49
CA LEU A 97 -11.91 -11.90 10.36
C LEU A 97 -11.65 -13.33 10.82
#